data_AF-A0A8I1D9Z3-F1
#
_entry.id   AF-A0A8I1D9Z3-F1
#
_cell.length_a   1.000
_cell.length_b   1.000
_cell.length_c   1.000
_cell.angle_alpha   90.00
_cell.angle_beta   90.00
_cell.angle_gamma   90.00
#
_symmetry.space_group_name_H-M   'P 1'
#
loop_
_entity.id
_entity.type
_entity.pdbx_description
1 polymer ?
#
loop_
_entity_poly.entity_id
_entity_poly.type
_entity_poly.pdbx_seq_one_letter_code
_entity_poly.pdbx_strand_id
1 'polypeptide(L)'
;MTVASFQAETLACEIAVLRALEVAGKKSLRRWDRTSSPTVPAHLLHTRLRIASTHEDCDKLLVGAWDHMTIVLPESTKLRELCDWYVRELIVTRRPHTRADLERVLAVAHE
;
A
#
# COMPACT_ATOMS: atom_id res chain seq x y z
N MET A 1 -13.01 -9.15 19.66
CA MET A 1 -13.31 -8.43 18.41
C MET A 1 -14.52 -9.08 17.78
N THR A 2 -15.54 -8.32 17.35
CA THR A 2 -16.74 -8.87 16.68
C THR A 2 -16.51 -8.94 15.16
N VAL A 3 -17.29 -9.75 14.44
CA VAL A 3 -17.18 -9.90 12.97
C VAL A 3 -17.33 -8.56 12.25
N ALA A 4 -18.20 -7.67 12.73
CA ALA A 4 -18.39 -6.34 12.16
C ALA A 4 -17.16 -5.43 12.34
N SER A 5 -16.48 -5.48 13.49
CA SER A 5 -15.23 -4.72 13.69
C SER A 5 -14.09 -5.22 12.80
N PHE A 6 -13.97 -6.53 12.60
CA PHE A 6 -12.98 -7.12 11.71
C PHE A 6 -13.18 -6.69 10.24
N GLN A 7 -14.43 -6.58 9.80
CA GLN A 7 -14.76 -6.08 8.47
C GLN A 7 -14.39 -4.60 8.29
N ALA A 8 -14.63 -3.76 9.31
CA ALA A 8 -14.26 -2.35 9.26
C ALA A 8 -12.74 -2.14 9.21
N GLU A 9 -11.98 -2.90 10.00
CA GLU A 9 -10.51 -2.88 9.99
C GLU A 9 -9.95 -3.30 8.63
N THR A 10 -10.50 -4.36 8.04
CA THR A 10 -10.08 -4.86 6.72
C THR A 10 -10.30 -3.78 5.64
N LEU A 11 -11.46 -3.12 5.64
CA LEU A 11 -11.77 -2.04 4.70
C LEU A 11 -10.85 -0.81 4.91
N ALA A 12 -10.55 -0.47 6.16
CA ALA A 12 -9.61 0.62 6.47
C ALA A 12 -8.19 0.30 5.97
N CYS A 13 -7.73 -0.95 6.16
CA CYS A 13 -6.46 -1.43 5.62
C CYS A 13 -6.45 -1.39 4.08
N GLU A 14 -7.54 -1.79 3.43
CA GLU A 14 -7.64 -1.75 1.96
C GLU A 14 -7.49 -0.33 1.41
N ILE A 15 -8.18 0.65 2.02
CA ILE A 15 -8.02 2.06 1.65
C ILE A 15 -6.58 2.54 1.91
N ALA A 16 -5.98 2.16 3.03
CA ALA A 16 -4.60 2.54 3.37
C ALA A 16 -3.60 1.99 2.34
N VAL A 17 -3.75 0.72 1.92
CA VAL A 17 -2.93 0.08 0.88
C VAL A 17 -3.06 0.83 -0.45
N LEU A 18 -4.30 1.09 -0.90
CA LEU A 18 -4.53 1.81 -2.16
C LEU A 18 -3.93 3.23 -2.12
N ARG A 19 -4.08 3.91 -0.97
CA ARG A 19 -3.49 5.24 -0.75
C ARG A 19 -1.96 5.19 -0.78
N ALA A 20 -1.35 4.21 -0.14
CA ALA A 20 0.10 4.02 -0.13
C ALA A 20 0.67 3.77 -1.53
N LEU A 21 0.01 2.93 -2.33
CA LEU A 21 0.35 2.70 -3.74
C LEU A 21 0.21 3.98 -4.56
N GLU A 22 -0.84 4.78 -4.31
CA GLU A 22 -1.02 6.07 -4.99
C GLU A 22 0.10 7.07 -4.67
N VAL A 23 0.51 7.14 -3.39
CA VAL A 23 1.63 7.99 -2.94
C VAL A 23 2.93 7.55 -3.61
N ALA A 24 3.23 6.24 -3.59
CA ALA A 24 4.41 5.68 -4.23
C ALA A 24 4.43 5.97 -5.74
N GLY A 25 3.32 5.74 -6.43
CA GLY A 25 3.17 6.03 -7.85
C GLY A 25 3.39 7.50 -8.17
N LYS A 26 2.73 8.42 -7.46
CA LYS A 26 2.91 9.87 -7.65
C LYS A 26 4.36 10.33 -7.41
N LYS A 27 5.05 9.77 -6.41
CA LYS A 27 6.46 10.09 -6.14
C LYS A 27 7.40 9.54 -7.21
N SER A 28 7.11 8.36 -7.76
CA SER A 28 7.89 7.84 -8.88
C SER A 28 7.71 8.65 -10.16
N LEU A 29 6.52 9.20 -10.43
CA LEU A 29 6.28 10.08 -11.58
C LEU A 29 7.09 11.39 -11.51
N ARG A 30 7.44 11.90 -10.32
CA ARG A 30 8.33 13.06 -10.20
C ARG A 30 9.74 12.81 -10.76
N ARG A 31 10.13 11.54 -10.94
CA ARG A 31 11.40 11.15 -11.57
C ARG A 31 11.30 11.02 -13.09
N TRP A 32 10.08 10.96 -13.64
CA TRP A 32 9.84 10.89 -15.08
C TRP A 32 9.37 12.24 -15.62
N ASP A 33 9.77 12.54 -16.86
CA ASP A 33 9.43 13.80 -17.50
C ASP A 33 7.91 13.90 -17.71
N ARG A 34 7.32 15.04 -17.28
CA ARG A 34 5.85 15.22 -17.16
C ARG A 34 5.12 15.03 -18.50
N THR A 35 5.83 15.26 -19.60
CA THR A 35 5.39 15.11 -21.00
C THR A 35 5.20 13.65 -21.43
N SER A 36 5.73 12.69 -20.68
CA SER A 36 5.64 11.24 -20.97
C SER A 36 4.80 10.47 -19.95
N SER A 37 4.06 11.17 -19.07
CA SER A 37 3.36 10.52 -17.96
C SER A 37 2.41 9.44 -18.47
N PRO A 38 2.59 8.17 -18.04
CA PRO A 38 1.70 7.10 -18.45
C PRO A 38 0.27 7.42 -17.99
N THR A 39 -0.72 7.12 -18.85
CA THR A 39 -2.16 7.27 -18.57
C THR A 39 -2.68 6.29 -17.50
N VAL A 40 -1.78 5.60 -16.82
CA VAL A 40 -2.06 4.59 -15.81
C VAL A 40 -2.36 5.29 -14.49
N PRO A 41 -3.45 4.91 -13.78
CA PRO A 41 -3.71 5.42 -12.44
C PRO A 41 -2.51 5.24 -11.52
N ALA A 42 -2.19 6.24 -10.70
CA ALA A 42 -0.97 6.23 -9.89
C ALA A 42 -0.84 4.98 -8.99
N HIS A 43 -1.94 4.49 -8.42
CA HIS A 43 -1.97 3.29 -7.57
C HIS A 43 -1.70 1.97 -8.33
N LEU A 44 -1.67 1.99 -9.66
CA LEU A 44 -1.32 0.84 -10.51
C LEU A 44 0.05 1.00 -11.17
N LEU A 45 0.75 2.10 -10.94
CA LEU A 45 1.95 2.43 -11.70
C LEU A 45 3.08 1.41 -11.52
N HIS A 46 3.23 0.84 -10.32
CA HIS A 46 4.21 -0.20 -10.02
C HIS A 46 4.00 -1.49 -10.83
N THR A 47 2.78 -1.75 -11.32
CA THR A 47 2.49 -2.91 -12.17
C THR A 47 3.02 -2.73 -13.60
N ARG A 48 3.30 -1.48 -14.00
CA ARG A 48 3.74 -1.13 -15.36
C ARG A 48 5.19 -0.71 -15.41
N LEU A 49 5.66 -0.03 -14.38
CA LEU A 49 7.03 0.46 -14.26
C LEU A 49 7.67 -0.13 -13.01
N ARG A 50 8.96 -0.47 -13.10
CA ARG A 50 9.75 -0.80 -11.92
C ARG A 50 10.07 0.51 -11.19
N ILE A 51 9.39 0.75 -10.07
CA ILE A 51 9.57 1.96 -9.25
C ILE A 51 10.47 1.73 -8.02
N ALA A 52 10.67 0.47 -7.64
CA ALA A 52 11.61 0.01 -6.62
C ALA A 52 12.05 -1.43 -6.96
N SER A 53 13.24 -1.83 -6.50
CA SER A 53 13.76 -3.19 -6.69
C SER A 53 13.86 -3.98 -5.37
N THR A 54 13.95 -3.29 -4.24
CA THR A 54 13.96 -3.90 -2.90
C THR A 54 12.94 -3.24 -1.98
N HIS A 55 12.75 -3.80 -0.78
CA HIS A 55 11.88 -3.20 0.22
C HIS A 55 12.43 -1.84 0.68
N GLU A 56 13.75 -1.71 0.85
CA GLU A 56 14.42 -0.48 1.28
C GLU A 56 14.24 0.67 0.27
N ASP A 57 14.22 0.36 -1.03
CA ASP A 57 13.92 1.35 -2.07
C ASP A 57 12.54 2.01 -1.87
N CYS A 58 11.60 1.30 -1.23
CA CYS A 58 10.25 1.80 -0.97
C CYS A 58 10.21 2.85 0.15
N ASP A 59 11.23 2.98 1.00
CA ASP A 59 11.22 3.91 2.13
C ASP A 59 10.90 5.34 1.70
N LYS A 60 11.59 5.83 0.66
CA LYS A 60 11.38 7.18 0.13
C LYS A 60 10.03 7.34 -0.57
N LEU A 61 9.51 6.25 -1.15
CA LEU A 61 8.23 6.23 -1.86
C LEU A 61 7.05 6.26 -0.90
N LEU A 62 7.18 5.66 0.29
CA LEU A 62 6.09 5.50 1.25
C LEU A 62 6.06 6.56 2.36
N VAL A 63 7.02 7.50 2.41
CA VAL A 63 6.95 8.62 3.37
C VAL A 63 5.62 9.38 3.24
N GLY A 64 4.84 9.42 4.33
CA GLY A 64 3.52 10.06 4.42
C GLY A 64 2.35 9.21 3.93
N ALA A 65 2.56 7.94 3.58
CA ALA A 65 1.50 7.04 3.13
C ALA A 65 0.50 6.66 4.24
N TRP A 66 0.97 6.63 5.49
CA TRP A 66 0.28 6.01 6.62
C TRP A 66 -0.44 7.00 7.55
N ASP A 67 -0.37 8.30 7.25
CA ASP A 67 -0.92 9.36 8.10
C ASP A 67 -2.43 9.17 8.31
N HIS A 68 -3.18 8.89 7.23
CA HIS A 68 -4.62 8.64 7.31
C HIS A 68 -4.96 7.34 8.03
N MET A 69 -4.14 6.29 7.88
CA MET A 69 -4.35 5.03 8.59
C MET A 69 -4.24 5.23 10.11
N THR A 70 -3.29 6.06 10.54
CA THR A 70 -3.07 6.37 11.96
C THR A 70 -4.26 7.13 12.57
N ILE A 71 -5.00 7.91 11.77
CA ILE A 71 -6.21 8.59 12.24
C ILE A 71 -7.35 7.59 12.50
N VAL A 72 -7.48 6.56 11.66
CA VAL A 72 -8.61 5.60 11.72
C VAL A 72 -8.30 4.42 12.64
N LEU A 73 -7.05 3.97 12.68
CA LEU A 73 -6.56 2.82 13.45
C LEU A 73 -5.33 3.23 14.30
N PRO A 74 -5.50 4.13 15.28
CA PRO A 74 -4.37 4.71 16.02
C PRO A 74 -3.57 3.70 16.86
N GLU A 75 -4.21 2.62 17.32
CA GLU A 75 -3.59 1.61 18.20
C GLU A 75 -3.05 0.38 17.44
N SER A 76 -3.28 0.30 16.13
CA SER A 76 -3.04 -0.93 15.35
C SER A 76 -1.68 -0.96 14.66
N THR A 77 -0.60 -0.94 15.43
CA THR A 77 0.79 -1.00 14.90
C THR A 77 1.03 -2.24 14.05
N LYS A 78 0.56 -3.43 14.49
CA LYS A 78 0.69 -4.70 13.74
C LYS A 78 -0.02 -4.63 12.37
N LEU A 79 -1.22 -4.08 12.30
CA LEU A 79 -1.95 -3.93 11.02
C LEU A 79 -1.21 -2.99 10.07
N ARG A 80 -0.66 -1.89 10.59
CA ARG A 80 0.14 -0.95 9.79
C ARG A 80 1.40 -1.62 9.24
N GLU A 81 2.13 -2.38 10.07
CA GLU A 81 3.32 -3.12 9.64
C GLU A 81 3.01 -4.15 8.55
N LEU A 82 1.90 -4.89 8.71
CA LEU A 82 1.44 -5.85 7.71
C LEU A 82 1.03 -5.18 6.40
N CYS A 83 0.32 -4.05 6.46
CA CYS A 83 -0.02 -3.27 5.27
C CYS A 83 1.23 -2.70 4.59
N ASP A 84 2.20 -2.20 5.36
CA ASP A 84 3.46 -1.67 4.84
C ASP A 84 4.28 -2.76 4.14
N TRP A 85 4.46 -3.91 4.79
CA TRP A 85 5.11 -5.07 4.18
C TRP A 85 4.39 -5.49 2.89
N TYR A 86 3.06 -5.62 2.93
CA TYR A 86 2.26 -6.02 1.78
C TYR A 86 2.41 -5.05 0.60
N VAL A 87 2.37 -3.75 0.84
CA VAL A 87 2.57 -2.73 -0.21
C VAL A 87 3.97 -2.82 -0.82
N ARG A 88 5.01 -3.03 0.01
CA ARG A 88 6.39 -3.21 -0.48
C ARG A 88 6.51 -4.44 -1.37
N GLU A 89 5.93 -5.56 -0.95
CA GLU A 89 5.88 -6.78 -1.75
C GLU A 89 5.17 -6.56 -3.08
N LEU A 90 4.00 -5.92 -3.09
CA LEU A 90 3.29 -5.59 -4.33
C LEU A 90 4.16 -4.75 -5.28
N ILE A 91 4.84 -3.73 -4.75
CA ILE A 91 5.70 -2.84 -5.53
C ILE A 91 6.88 -3.62 -6.13
N VAL A 92 7.64 -4.35 -5.31
CA VAL A 92 8.84 -5.08 -5.74
C VAL A 92 8.50 -6.19 -6.73
N THR A 93 7.44 -6.94 -6.47
CA THR A 93 6.96 -8.01 -7.35
C THR A 93 6.15 -7.51 -8.54
N ARG A 94 5.81 -6.21 -8.58
CA ARG A 94 4.99 -5.54 -9.61
C ARG A 94 3.61 -6.18 -9.78
N ARG A 95 3.01 -6.64 -8.69
CA ARG A 95 1.69 -7.28 -8.69
C ARG A 95 0.58 -6.27 -8.35
N PRO A 96 -0.61 -6.38 -8.99
CA PRO A 96 -1.75 -5.57 -8.58
C PRO A 96 -2.23 -5.99 -7.18
N HIS A 97 -2.80 -5.03 -6.44
CA HIS A 97 -3.50 -5.34 -5.20
C HIS A 97 -4.75 -6.19 -5.49
N THR A 98 -5.04 -7.15 -4.62
CA THR A 98 -6.33 -7.85 -4.55
C THR A 98 -6.80 -7.95 -3.10
N ARG A 99 -8.12 -7.90 -2.88
CA ARG A 99 -8.70 -8.05 -1.52
C ARG A 99 -8.33 -9.40 -0.90
N ALA A 100 -8.38 -10.48 -1.67
CA ALA A 100 -8.06 -11.82 -1.18
C ALA A 100 -6.60 -11.98 -0.73
N ASP A 101 -5.64 -11.29 -1.37
CA ASP A 101 -4.25 -11.27 -0.91
C ASP A 101 -4.11 -10.49 0.40
N LEU A 102 -4.77 -9.34 0.51
CA LEU A 102 -4.75 -8.52 1.73
C LEU A 102 -5.37 -9.27 2.92
N GLU A 103 -6.54 -9.89 2.75
CA GLU A 103 -7.20 -10.69 3.79
C GLU A 103 -6.29 -11.81 4.31
N ARG A 104 -5.54 -12.48 3.42
CA ARG A 104 -4.55 -13.49 3.82
C ARG A 104 -3.41 -12.91 4.66
N VAL A 105 -2.92 -11.72 4.33
CA VAL A 105 -1.88 -11.04 5.12
C VAL A 105 -2.43 -10.62 6.49
N LEU A 106 -3.63 -10.05 6.53
CA LEU A 106 -4.25 -9.58 7.77
C LEU A 106 -4.66 -10.73 8.70
N ALA A 107 -4.93 -11.94 8.19
CA ALA A 107 -5.19 -13.11 9.03
C ALA A 107 -4.05 -13.39 10.01
N VAL A 108 -2.79 -13.15 9.62
CA VAL A 108 -1.59 -13.29 10.49
C VAL A 108 -1.60 -12.28 11.65
N ALA A 109 -2.36 -11.18 11.54
CA ALA A 109 -2.53 -10.23 12.64
C ALA A 109 -3.28 -10.84 13.83
N HIS A 110 -4.17 -11.80 13.55
CA HIS A 110 -5.10 -12.38 14.51
C HIS A 110 -4.68 -13.76 15.04
N GLU A 111 -3.57 -14.29 14.53
CA GLU A 111 -2.77 -15.34 15.18
C GLU A 111 -1.92 -14.74 16.32
#